data_AF-A0A1L8I466-F1
#
_entry.id   AF-A0A1L8I466-F1
#
_cell.length_a   1.000
_cell.length_b   1.000
_cell.length_c   1.000
_cell.angle_alpha   90.00
_cell.angle_beta   90.00
_cell.angle_gamma   90.00
#
_symmetry.space_group_name_H-M   'P 1'
#
loop_
_entity.id
_entity.type
_entity.pdbx_description
1 polymer ?
#
loop_
_entity_poly.entity_id
_entity_poly.type
_entity_poly.pdbx_seq_one_letter_code
_entity_poly.pdbx_strand_id
1 'polypeptide(L)' 'MRITGVKDVESFDSEEFLLHTHQGYLAVRGKNLHMRNLNVEAGEVHIEGLVLDMMYMEQREMGEKAKGFFSRLFR' A
#
# COMPACT_ATOMS: atom_id res chain seq x y z
N MET A 1 -4.63 -1.66 12.01
CA MET A 1 -5.07 -0.46 11.30
C MET A 1 -6.11 -0.84 10.25
N ARG A 2 -7.19 -0.07 10.10
CA ARG A 2 -8.22 -0.26 9.06
C ARG A 2 -8.16 0.91 8.09
N ILE A 3 -8.13 0.63 6.79
CA ILE A 3 -8.14 1.62 5.72
C ILE A 3 -9.34 1.34 4.82
N THR A 4 -10.06 2.39 4.41
CA THR A 4 -11.26 2.33 3.56
C THR A 4 -11.02 3.08 2.25
N GLY A 5 -11.91 2.90 1.28
CA GLY A 5 -11.78 3.50 -0.06
C GLY A 5 -10.65 2.88 -0.89
N VAL A 6 -10.21 1.67 -0.52
CA VAL A 6 -9.26 0.85 -1.29
C VAL A 6 -9.99 0.23 -2.47
N LYS A 7 -9.44 0.38 -3.68
CA LYS A 7 -9.93 -0.28 -4.89
C LYS A 7 -9.29 -1.66 -5.04
N ASP A 8 -7.98 -1.74 -4.83
CA ASP A 8 -7.21 -2.97 -4.87
C ASP A 8 -5.89 -2.80 -4.07
N VAL A 9 -5.19 -3.92 -3.90
CA VAL A 9 -3.85 -3.98 -3.29
C VAL A 9 -2.88 -4.36 -4.41
N GLU A 10 -1.94 -3.48 -4.75
CA GLU A 10 -1.00 -3.74 -5.84
C GLU A 10 0.19 -4.60 -5.41
N SER A 11 0.73 -4.31 -4.23
CA SER A 11 1.82 -5.09 -3.64
C SER A 11 1.74 -5.06 -2.13
N PHE A 12 2.18 -6.13 -1.49
CA PHE A 12 2.28 -6.20 -0.04
C PHE A 12 3.38 -7.16 0.39
N ASP A 13 4.05 -6.82 1.47
CA ASP A 13 4.98 -7.67 2.21
C ASP A 13 5.00 -7.27 3.70
N SER A 14 6.00 -7.76 4.45
CA SER A 14 6.15 -7.49 5.88
C SER A 14 6.63 -6.08 6.23
N GLU A 15 7.05 -5.29 5.24
CA GLU A 15 7.62 -3.96 5.41
C GLU A 15 6.78 -2.88 4.70
N GLU A 16 6.06 -3.21 3.63
CA GLU A 16 5.30 -2.27 2.83
C GLU A 16 3.97 -2.83 2.29
N PHE A 17 2.95 -1.98 2.24
CA PHE A 17 1.72 -2.19 1.47
C PHE A 17 1.55 -1.03 0.48
N LEU A 18 1.31 -1.35 -0.79
CA LEU A 18 0.89 -0.39 -1.81
C LEU A 18 -0.59 -0.60 -2.12
N LEU A 19 -1.41 0.37 -1.72
CA LEU A 19 -2.86 0.34 -1.89
C LEU A 19 -3.26 1.30 -3.00
N HIS A 20 -4.05 0.83 -3.97
CA HIS A 20 -4.71 1.73 -4.90
C HIS A 20 -6.02 2.19 -4.28
N THR A 21 -6.20 3.50 -4.11
CA THR A 21 -7.40 4.09 -3.51
C THR A 21 -8.13 4.99 -4.50
N HIS A 22 -9.26 5.57 -4.06
CA HIS A 22 -9.97 6.57 -4.84
C HIS A 22 -9.21 7.90 -5.01
N GLN A 23 -8.25 8.20 -4.13
CA GLN A 23 -7.48 9.45 -4.14
C GLN A 23 -6.03 9.26 -4.64
N GLY A 24 -5.75 8.15 -5.33
CA GLY A 24 -4.39 7.78 -5.76
C GLY A 24 -3.85 6.60 -4.97
N TYR A 25 -2.53 6.41 -5.03
CA TYR A 25 -1.87 5.31 -4.34
C TYR A 25 -1.52 5.70 -2.91
N LEU A 26 -1.65 4.77 -1.99
CA LEU A 26 -1.25 4.90 -0.59
C LEU A 26 -0.19 3.85 -0.29
N ALA A 27 1.04 4.28 -0.07
CA ALA A 27 2.09 3.45 0.49
C ALA A 27 1.99 3.47 2.01
N VAL A 28 2.00 2.30 2.64
CA VAL A 28 2.05 2.11 4.09
C VAL A 28 3.30 1.32 4.41
N ARG A 29 4.25 1.92 5.14
CA ARG A 29 5.52 1.28 5.49
C ARG A 29 5.66 1.05 6.99
N GLY A 30 6.37 -0.01 7.35
CA GLY A 30 6.38 -0.50 8.71
C GLY A 30 7.28 -1.72 8.92
N LYS A 31 6.98 -2.46 9.98
CA LYS A 31 7.65 -3.73 10.34
C LYS A 31 6.62 -4.77 10.75
N ASN A 32 6.86 -6.02 10.34
CA ASN A 32 5.96 -7.15 10.59
C ASN A 32 4.51 -6.85 10.14
N LEU A 33 4.39 -6.13 9.02
CA LEU A 33 3.11 -5.85 8.41
C LEU A 33 2.49 -7.14 7.88
N HIS A 34 1.20 -7.32 8.12
CA HIS A 34 0.47 -8.45 7.58
C HIS A 34 -1.00 -8.09 7.39
N MET A 35 -1.58 -8.63 6.33
CA MET A 35 -2.97 -8.41 6.00
C MET A 35 -3.83 -9.34 6.84
N ARG A 36 -4.68 -8.77 7.70
CA ARG A 36 -5.65 -9.55 8.47
C ARG A 36 -6.91 -9.83 7.67
N ASN A 37 -7.36 -8.86 6.87
CA ASN A 37 -8.54 -9.00 6.03
C ASN A 37 -8.49 -8.02 4.84
N LEU A 38 -9.06 -8.42 3.71
CA LEU A 38 -9.30 -7.58 2.55
C LEU A 38 -10.74 -7.80 2.08
N ASN A 39 -11.53 -6.73 2.04
CA ASN A 39 -12.86 -6.73 1.45
C ASN A 39 -12.89 -5.69 0.33
N VAL A 40 -12.66 -6.14 -0.90
CA VAL A 40 -12.63 -5.27 -2.09
C VAL A 40 -14.01 -4.65 -2.36
N GLU A 41 -15.10 -5.38 -2.14
CA GLU A 41 -16.46 -4.87 -2.37
C GLU A 41 -16.82 -3.73 -1.41
N ALA A 42 -16.43 -3.86 -0.14
CA ALA A 42 -16.57 -2.79 0.85
C ALA A 42 -15.48 -1.71 0.70
N GLY A 43 -14.45 -1.97 -0.11
CA GLY A 43 -13.30 -1.12 -0.30
C GLY A 43 -12.44 -0.97 0.95
N GLU A 44 -12.25 -2.05 1.73
CA GLU A 44 -11.58 -2.02 3.03
C GLU A 44 -10.41 -3.01 3.14
N VAL A 45 -9.33 -2.59 3.78
CA VAL A 45 -8.22 -3.46 4.16
C VAL A 45 -7.85 -3.29 5.64
N HIS A 46 -7.54 -4.39 6.30
CA HIS A 46 -7.08 -4.44 7.68
C HIS A 46 -5.62 -4.91 7.70
N ILE A 47 -4.72 -4.03 8.17
CA ILE A 47 -3.27 -4.28 8.25
C ILE A 47 -2.87 -4.30 9.73
N GLU A 48 -2.12 -5.32 10.13
CA GLU A 48 -1.55 -5.47 11.47
C GLU A 48 -0.02 -5.42 11.39
N GLY A 49 0.62 -5.03 12.49
CA GLY A 49 2.07 -4.75 12.54
C GLY A 49 2.37 -3.33 13.03
N LEU A 50 3.65 -2.97 13.01
CA LEU A 50 4.10 -1.62 13.37
C LEU A 50 4.11 -0.74 12.14
N VAL A 51 3.23 0.25 12.08
CA VAL A 51 3.22 1.27 11.02
C VAL A 51 4.18 2.40 11.39
N LEU A 52 5.09 2.73 10.48
CA LEU A 52 6.08 3.80 10.66
C LEU A 52 5.75 5.03 9.84
N ASP A 53 5.31 4.85 8.59
CA ASP A 53 4.89 5.95 7.73
C ASP A 53 3.78 5.56 6.74
N MET A 54 3.06 6.59 6.28
CA MET A 54 2.01 6.48 5.28
C MET A 54 2.12 7.66 4.31
N MET A 55 2.08 7.39 3.00
CA MET A 55 2.28 8.39 1.97
C MET A 55 1.28 8.21 0.83
N TYR A 56 0.50 9.25 0.53
CA TYR A 56 -0.28 9.33 -0.70
C TYR A 56 0.60 9.78 -1.86
N MET A 57 0.43 9.13 -3.01
CA MET A 57 1.12 9.43 -4.25
C MET A 57 0.09 9.73 -5.34
N GLU A 58 0.27 10.85 -6.06
CA GLU A 58 -0.57 11.18 -7.21
C GLU A 58 -0.29 10.21 -8.36
N GLN A 59 -1.32 9.84 -9.13
CA GLN A 59 -1.21 8.92 -10.26
C GLN A 59 -0.22 9.41 -11.35
N ARG A 60 0.07 10.72 -11.40
CA ARG A 60 1.07 11.30 -12.30
C ARG A 60 2.52 10.98 -11.92
N GLU A 61 2.81 10.69 -10.64
CA GLU A 61 4.17 10.42 -10.17
C GLU A 61 4.63 8.97 -10.40
N MET A 62 3.71 8.05 -10.72
CA MET A 62 3.98 6.62 -10.81
C MET A 62 4.64 6.18 -12.13
N GLY A 63 4.67 7.03 -13.16
CA GLY A 63 5.23 6.69 -14.48
C GLY A 63 6.75 6.45 -14.47
N GLU A 64 7.49 7.21 -13.66
CA GLU A 64 8.97 7.19 -13.66
C GLU A 64 9.59 6.88 -12.29
N LYS A 65 9.03 7.41 -11.18
CA LYS A 65 9.63 7.23 -9.85
C LYS A 65 9.33 5.86 -9.24
N ALA A 66 8.12 5.34 -9.40
CA ALA A 66 7.72 4.05 -8.80
C ALA A 66 8.60 2.88 -9.28
N LYS A 67 8.94 2.83 -10.58
CA LYS A 67 9.85 1.80 -11.13
C LYS A 67 11.24 1.79 -10.47
N GLY A 68 11.74 2.96 -10.07
CA GLY A 68 13.04 3.11 -9.40
C GLY A 68 13.05 2.66 -7.93
N PHE A 69 11.92 2.74 -7.23
CA PHE A 69 11.78 2.25 -5.85
C PHE A 69 11.51 0.74 -5.80
N PHE A 70 10.65 0.20 -6.67
CA PHE A 70 10.35 -1.24 -6.72
C PHE A 70 11.51 -2.09 -7.26
N SER A 71 12.32 -1.58 -8.19
CA SER A 71 13.46 -2.33 -8.74
C SER A 71 14.57 -2.67 -7.74
N ARG A 72 14.60 -2.03 -6.56
CA ARG A 72 15.57 -2.36 -5.50
C ARG A 72 15.07 -3.42 -4.52
N LEU A 73 13.76 -3.67 -4.47
CA LEU A 73 13.17 -4.61 -3.52
C LEU A 73 13.10 -6.05 -4.08
N PHE A 74 13.16 -6.23 -5.40
CA PHE A 74 13.12 -7.54 -6.07
C PHE A 74 14.50 -8.08 -6.49
N ARG A 75 15.55 -7.87 -5.67
CA ARG A 75 16.78 -8.67 -5.77
C ARG A 75 16.85 -9.63 -4.59
#